data_AF-A0A6J4VDB7-F1
#
_entry.id   AF-A0A6J4VDB7-F1
#
_cell.length_a   1.000
_cell.length_b   1.000
_cell.length_c   1.000
_cell.angle_alpha   90.00
_cell.angle_beta   90.00
_cell.angle_gamma   90.00
#
_symmetry.space_group_name_H-M   'P 1'
#
loop_
_entity.id
_entity.type
_entity.pdbx_description
1 polymer ?
#
loop_
_entity_poly.entity_id
_entity_poly.type
_entity_poly.pdbx_seq_one_letter_code
_entity_poly.pdbx_strand_id
1 'polypeptide(L)' 'MGHPGASRSERAAALLRASGFDANALAGGLPAWEAAGLPMAREEAEARTADG' A
#
# COMPACT_ATOMS: atom_id res chain seq x y z
N MET A 1 -16.67 -17.43 -1.88
CA MET A 1 -15.74 -17.07 -2.97
C MET A 1 -15.98 -15.62 -3.31
N GLY A 2 -15.18 -14.71 -2.77
CA GLY A 2 -15.32 -13.27 -3.06
C GLY A 2 -14.86 -12.98 -4.47
N HIS A 3 -15.68 -12.33 -5.26
CA HIS A 3 -15.31 -11.85 -6.59
C HIS A 3 -14.02 -11.00 -6.46
N PRO A 4 -12.93 -11.36 -7.14
CA PRO A 4 -11.68 -10.60 -7.09
C PRO A 4 -11.88 -9.36 -7.96
N GLY A 5 -12.64 -8.39 -7.46
CA GLY A 5 -12.45 -7.02 -7.89
C GLY A 5 -10.99 -6.70 -7.60
N ALA A 6 -10.22 -6.39 -8.64
CA ALA A 6 -8.81 -6.08 -8.55
C ALA A 6 -8.57 -5.15 -7.34
N SER A 7 -7.60 -5.51 -6.49
CA SER A 7 -7.30 -4.73 -5.29
C SER A 7 -7.05 -3.25 -5.64
N ARG A 8 -7.23 -2.32 -4.69
CA ARG A 8 -6.98 -0.88 -4.96
C ARG A 8 -5.59 -0.65 -5.59
N SER A 9 -4.61 -1.42 -5.14
CA SER A 9 -3.23 -1.45 -5.64
C SER A 9 -3.15 -1.90 -7.11
N GLU A 10 -3.85 -2.97 -7.47
CA GLU A 10 -3.90 -3.48 -8.85
C GLU A 10 -4.55 -2.50 -9.81
N ARG A 11 -5.64 -1.85 -9.38
CA ARG A 11 -6.30 -0.79 -10.17
C ARG A 11 -5.36 0.41 -10.37
N ALA A 12 -4.66 0.82 -9.32
CA ALA A 12 -3.67 1.90 -9.42
C ALA A 12 -2.51 1.54 -10.36
N ALA A 13 -1.96 0.32 -10.25
CA ALA A 13 -0.91 -0.16 -11.14
C ALA A 13 -1.37 -0.22 -12.61
N ALA A 14 -2.62 -0.65 -12.87
CA ALA A 14 -3.20 -0.65 -14.21
C ALA A 14 -3.34 0.76 -14.79
N LEU A 15 -3.80 1.73 -13.98
CA LEU A 15 -3.91 3.13 -14.38
C LEU A 15 -2.52 3.72 -14.70
N LEU A 16 -1.52 3.49 -13.85
CA LEU A 16 -0.15 3.97 -14.07
C LEU A 16 0.46 3.37 -15.34
N ARG A 17 0.26 2.07 -15.59
CA ARG A 17 0.68 1.41 -16.83
C ARG A 17 -0.01 1.99 -18.06
N ALA A 18 -1.31 2.27 -17.98
CA ALA A 18 -2.03 2.94 -19.06
C ALA A 18 -1.53 4.37 -19.33
N SER A 19 -0.94 5.02 -18.33
CA SER A 19 -0.28 6.34 -18.45
C SER A 19 1.19 6.26 -18.90
N GLY A 20 1.73 5.07 -19.19
CA GLY A 20 3.09 4.88 -19.68
C GLY A 20 4.16 4.71 -18.59
N PHE A 21 3.77 4.53 -17.33
CA PHE A 21 4.71 4.22 -16.25
C PHE A 21 4.91 2.71 -16.12
N ASP A 22 6.14 2.30 -15.80
CA ASP A 22 6.42 0.94 -15.34
C ASP A 22 6.00 0.80 -13.86
N ALA A 23 4.85 0.17 -13.62
CA ALA A 23 4.22 0.09 -12.31
C ALA A 23 3.61 -1.29 -12.03
N ASN A 24 3.91 -1.83 -10.84
CA ASN A 24 3.41 -3.12 -10.37
C ASN A 24 2.77 -3.01 -8.99
N ALA A 25 1.73 -3.81 -8.77
CA ALA A 25 1.12 -3.92 -7.44
C ALA A 25 1.99 -4.82 -6.56
N LEU A 26 2.26 -4.36 -5.33
CA LEU A 26 3.01 -5.16 -4.36
C LEU A 26 2.15 -6.34 -3.88
N ALA A 27 2.61 -7.56 -4.14
CA ALA A 27 1.94 -8.78 -3.69
C ALA A 27 1.80 -8.78 -2.16
N GLY A 28 0.58 -9.00 -1.66
CA GLY A 28 0.30 -8.96 -0.22
C GLY A 28 0.31 -7.55 0.41
N GLY A 29 0.59 -6.51 -0.37
CA GLY A 29 0.57 -5.11 0.08
C GLY A 29 1.58 -4.79 1.18
N LEU A 30 1.32 -3.69 1.90
CA LEU A 30 2.16 -3.25 3.02
C LEU A 30 2.33 -4.30 4.14
N PRO A 31 1.31 -5.12 4.50
CA PRO A 31 1.50 -6.17 5.50
C PRO A 31 2.56 -7.21 5.12
N ALA A 32 2.63 -7.60 3.85
CA ALA A 32 3.67 -8.51 3.37
C ALA A 32 5.07 -7.86 3.36
N TRP A 33 5.15 -6.55 3.07
CA TRP A 33 6.39 -5.78 3.17
C TRP A 33 6.92 -5.72 4.61
N GLU A 34 6.03 -5.44 5.56
CA GLU A 34 6.34 -5.41 7.00
C GLU A 34 6.77 -6.79 7.50
N ALA A 35 6.04 -7.86 7.13
CA ALA A 35 6.38 -9.22 7.49
C ALA A 35 7.73 -9.68 6.90
N ALA A 36 8.14 -9.11 5.76
CA ALA A 36 9.46 -9.35 5.17
C ALA A 36 10.59 -8.58 5.89
N GLY A 37 10.28 -7.73 6.88
CA GLY A 37 11.28 -6.95 7.62
C GLY A 37 11.95 -5.87 6.79
N LEU A 38 11.30 -5.42 5.71
CA LEU A 38 11.84 -4.41 4.82
C LEU A 38 11.76 -3.01 5.47
N PRO A 39 12.67 -2.08 5.11
CA PRO A 39 12.67 -0.74 5.67
C PRO A 39 11.32 -0.04 5.47
N MET A 40 10.81 0.57 6.54
CA MET A 40 9.61 1.41 6.51
C MET A 40 9.86 2.67 7.32
N ALA A 41 9.64 3.82 6.70
CA ALA A 41 9.50 5.05 7.45
C ALA A 41 8.17 4.99 8.19
N ARG A 42 8.19 5.30 9.48
CA ARG A 42 6.99 5.64 10.24
C ARG A 42 7.09 7.13 10.51
N GLU A 43 6.05 7.87 10.18
CA GLU A 43 5.89 9.20 10.75
C GLU A 43 5.85 9.01 12.27
N GLU A 44 6.68 9.76 12.99
CA GLU A 44 6.46 9.97 14.42
C GLU A 44 5.14 10.71 14.51
N ALA A 45 4.07 9.98 14.88
CA ALA A 45 2.78 10.60 15.12
C ALA A 45 3.01 11.66 16.19
N GLU A 46 3.01 12.93 15.80
CA GLU A 46 3.02 14.04 16.75
C GLU A 46 1.85 13.76 17.69
N ALA A 47 2.19 13.53 18.96
CA ALA A 47 1.25 13.18 19.99
C ALA A 47 0.22 14.30 20.10
N ARG A 48 -0.86 14.18 19.32
CA ARG A 48 -2.05 15.01 19.48
C ARG A 48 -2.73 14.53 20.75
N THR A 49 -2.21 15.09 21.83
CA THR A 49 -2.83 15.30 23.14
C THR A 49 -4.35 15.17 23.12
N ALA A 50 -4.82 14.23 23.93
CA ALA A 50 -6.09 14.26 24.65
C ALA A 50 -5.89 13.34 25.86
N ASP A 51 -5.00 13.70 26.79
CA ASP A 51 -5.42 14.31 28.06
C ASP A 51 -6.72 15.12 27.96
N GLY A 52 -7.77 14.55 28.56
CA GLY A 52 -9.10 15.10 28.77
C GLY A 52 -9.77 14.33 29.90
#